data_AF-A0A8T4NSJ0-F1
#
_entry.id   AF-A0A8T4NSJ0-F1
#
_cell.length_a   1.000
_cell.length_b   1.000
_cell.length_c   1.000
_cell.angle_alpha   90.00
_cell.angle_beta   90.00
_cell.angle_gamma   90.00
#
_symmetry.space_group_name_H-M   'P 1'
#
loop_
_entity.id
_entity.type
_entity.pdbx_description
1 polymer ?
#
loop_
_entity_poly.entity_id
_entity_poly.type
_entity_poly.pdbx_seq_one_letter_code
_entity_poly.pdbx_strand_id
1 'polypeptide(L)'
;MDRKGQGHVEMIISFVLFVGFLLFIFLYLNPFYESTQKISINRESDMLLKRLSEPVGKLSVIVETSEDCYDLKEFNKIYGDNFIEIKEISNPGKPLRYTIYYGNFFNPGMVGVISCSGKLGKAYSLGAYTQKEVIVRKKITDLKAAYEADYSSLILDIGIGHFTFSVRDFDGNFVNELSVSGDKISENTEVFSRDIPISVMDDKGVMYDYIFNIRMWK
;
A
#
# COMPACT_ATOMS: atom_id res chain seq x y z
N MET A 1 -58.07 25.00 -42.32
CA MET A 1 -56.66 24.58 -42.38
C MET A 1 -56.40 23.65 -41.21
N ASP A 2 -56.53 22.34 -41.46
CA ASP A 2 -56.45 21.31 -40.43
C ASP A 2 -55.01 21.09 -39.95
N ARG A 3 -54.71 21.61 -38.76
CA ARG A 3 -53.44 21.40 -38.04
C ARG A 3 -53.44 20.11 -37.18
N LYS A 4 -54.44 19.25 -37.31
CA LYS A 4 -54.64 18.09 -36.42
C LYS A 4 -53.65 16.92 -36.59
N GLY A 5 -52.72 16.98 -37.54
CA GLY A 5 -51.69 15.94 -37.75
C GLY A 5 -50.25 16.38 -37.48
N GLN A 6 -49.97 17.69 -37.41
CA GLN A 6 -48.60 18.20 -37.40
C GLN A 6 -47.86 17.91 -36.08
N GLY A 7 -48.58 17.95 -34.94
CA GLY A 7 -47.97 17.69 -33.62
C GLY A 7 -47.50 16.24 -33.44
N HIS A 8 -48.19 15.26 -34.06
CA HIS A 8 -47.75 13.86 -33.99
C HIS A 8 -46.45 13.62 -34.76
N VAL A 9 -46.27 14.28 -35.91
CA VAL A 9 -45.06 14.15 -36.71
C VAL A 9 -43.85 14.75 -35.97
N GLU A 10 -44.02 15.92 -35.35
CA GLU A 10 -42.97 16.58 -34.57
C GLU A 10 -42.53 15.76 -33.34
N MET A 11 -43.50 15.13 -32.67
CA MET A 11 -43.24 14.22 -31.56
C MET A 11 -42.44 12.99 -32.00
N ILE A 12 -42.80 12.38 -33.14
CA ILE A 12 -42.08 11.20 -33.67
C ILE A 12 -40.63 11.57 -34.04
N ILE A 13 -40.43 12.71 -34.70
CA ILE A 13 -39.07 13.15 -35.09
C ILE A 13 -38.20 13.42 -33.86
N SER A 14 -38.75 14.10 -32.85
CA SER A 14 -38.03 14.40 -31.60
C SER A 14 -37.65 13.13 -30.85
N PHE A 15 -38.53 12.13 -30.82
CA PHE A 15 -38.26 10.83 -30.22
C PHE A 15 -37.14 10.08 -30.93
N VAL A 16 -37.16 10.04 -32.28
CA VAL A 16 -36.11 9.39 -33.07
C VAL A 16 -34.75 10.05 -32.84
N LEU A 17 -34.70 11.39 -32.84
CA LEU A 17 -33.47 12.13 -32.54
C LEU A 17 -32.96 11.85 -31.13
N PHE A 18 -33.86 11.79 -30.15
CA PHE A 18 -33.50 11.47 -28.76
C PHE A 18 -32.94 10.05 -28.62
N VAL A 19 -33.62 9.04 -29.18
CA VAL A 19 -33.14 7.65 -29.16
C VAL A 19 -31.81 7.52 -29.91
N GLY A 20 -31.67 8.20 -31.05
CA GLY A 20 -30.41 8.26 -31.80
C GLY A 20 -29.27 8.87 -31.00
N PHE A 21 -29.53 9.96 -30.28
CA PHE A 21 -28.55 10.60 -29.41
C PHE A 21 -28.15 9.70 -28.22
N LEU A 22 -29.12 9.00 -27.61
CA LEU A 22 -28.81 8.02 -26.56
C LEU A 22 -27.94 6.88 -27.10
N LEU A 23 -28.28 6.31 -28.25
CA LEU A 23 -27.46 5.28 -28.89
C LEU A 23 -26.05 5.81 -29.20
N PHE A 24 -25.93 7.04 -29.69
CA PHE A 24 -24.64 7.68 -29.91
C PHE A 24 -23.84 7.80 -28.61
N ILE A 25 -24.45 8.21 -27.49
CA ILE A 25 -23.80 8.25 -26.18
C ILE A 25 -23.34 6.85 -25.77
N PHE A 26 -24.18 5.82 -25.90
CA PHE A 26 -23.81 4.45 -25.51
C PHE A 26 -22.69 3.88 -26.38
N LEU A 27 -22.66 4.19 -27.68
CA LEU A 27 -21.57 3.80 -28.59
C LEU A 27 -20.28 4.58 -28.31
N TYR A 28 -20.38 5.88 -28.04
CA TYR A 28 -19.23 6.75 -27.80
C TYR A 28 -18.60 6.50 -26.43
N LEU A 29 -19.41 6.37 -25.38
CA LEU A 29 -18.94 6.06 -24.04
C LEU A 29 -18.53 4.59 -23.89
N ASN A 30 -19.04 3.71 -24.77
CA ASN A 30 -18.88 2.25 -24.75
C ASN A 30 -18.53 1.73 -23.36
N PRO A 31 -19.48 1.77 -22.40
CA PRO A 31 -19.20 1.43 -21.00
C PRO A 31 -18.73 -0.03 -20.83
N PHE A 32 -18.84 -0.84 -21.88
CA PHE A 32 -18.38 -2.22 -21.93
C PHE A 32 -16.97 -2.38 -22.53
N TYR A 33 -16.32 -1.30 -22.98
CA TYR A 33 -14.91 -1.32 -23.41
C TYR A 33 -13.92 -1.20 -22.23
N GLU A 34 -14.38 -1.43 -21.00
CA GLU A 34 -13.42 -1.78 -19.96
C GLU A 34 -12.75 -3.10 -20.34
N SER A 35 -11.51 -3.00 -20.84
CA SER A 35 -10.80 -4.19 -21.29
C SER A 35 -10.64 -5.13 -20.11
N THR A 36 -11.05 -6.38 -20.30
CA THR A 36 -10.86 -7.49 -19.35
C THR A 36 -9.40 -7.60 -18.87
N GLN A 37 -8.45 -7.10 -19.67
CA GLN A 37 -7.04 -6.97 -19.31
C GLN A 37 -6.78 -6.03 -18.12
N LYS A 38 -7.44 -4.87 -18.02
CA LYS A 38 -7.28 -3.95 -16.87
C LYS A 38 -7.69 -4.59 -15.54
N ILE A 39 -8.74 -5.42 -15.57
CA ILE A 39 -9.23 -6.15 -14.39
C ILE A 39 -8.20 -7.21 -13.94
N SER A 40 -7.53 -7.91 -14.87
CA SER A 40 -6.47 -8.89 -14.57
C SER A 40 -5.29 -8.23 -13.85
N ILE A 41 -4.79 -7.11 -14.39
CA ILE A 41 -3.59 -6.42 -13.85
C ILE A 41 -3.84 -5.90 -12.44
N ASN A 42 -5.04 -5.37 -12.17
CA ASN A 42 -5.37 -4.90 -10.83
C ASN A 42 -5.31 -6.03 -9.81
N ARG A 43 -5.94 -7.16 -10.12
CA ARG A 43 -5.94 -8.33 -9.23
C ARG A 43 -4.53 -8.87 -9.00
N GLU A 44 -3.73 -9.00 -10.05
CA GLU A 44 -2.37 -9.53 -9.94
C GLU A 44 -1.43 -8.58 -9.19
N SER A 45 -1.58 -7.26 -9.41
CA SER A 45 -0.85 -6.23 -8.65
C SER A 45 -1.23 -6.28 -7.17
N ASP A 46 -2.52 -6.40 -6.86
CA ASP A 46 -3.02 -6.45 -5.48
C ASP A 46 -2.53 -7.71 -4.76
N MET A 47 -2.44 -8.85 -5.46
CA MET A 47 -1.83 -10.08 -4.92
C MET A 47 -0.36 -9.87 -4.56
N LEU A 48 0.40 -9.20 -5.43
CA LEU A 48 1.81 -8.89 -5.17
C LEU A 48 1.96 -7.96 -3.96
N LEU A 49 1.20 -6.86 -3.93
CA LEU A 49 1.23 -5.90 -2.82
C LEU A 49 0.83 -6.55 -1.50
N LYS A 50 -0.20 -7.42 -1.50
CA LYS A 50 -0.59 -8.18 -0.32
C LYS A 50 0.54 -9.07 0.19
N ARG A 51 1.35 -9.64 -0.69
CA ARG A 51 2.50 -10.46 -0.31
C ARG A 51 3.62 -9.63 0.32
N LEU A 52 3.81 -8.40 -0.18
CA LEU A 52 4.77 -7.41 0.31
C LEU A 52 4.35 -6.76 1.64
N SER A 53 3.05 -6.82 1.98
CA SER A 53 2.51 -6.24 3.21
C SER A 53 2.59 -7.18 4.42
N GLU A 54 2.65 -6.57 5.60
CA GLU A 54 2.37 -7.23 6.88
C GLU A 54 1.47 -6.36 7.76
N PRO A 55 0.69 -6.99 8.65
CA PRO A 55 -0.02 -6.26 9.69
C PRO A 55 0.98 -5.64 10.66
N VAL A 56 0.94 -4.31 10.78
CA VAL A 56 1.72 -3.55 11.77
C VAL A 56 0.77 -2.89 12.75
N GLY A 57 0.96 -3.22 14.02
CA GLY A 57 0.33 -2.56 15.15
C GLY A 57 1.03 -1.24 15.47
N LYS A 58 0.29 -0.23 15.89
CA LYS A 58 0.79 1.07 16.35
C LYS A 58 0.12 1.42 17.67
N LEU A 59 0.93 1.65 18.70
CA LEU A 59 0.53 2.13 20.01
C LEU A 59 1.24 3.46 20.30
N SER A 60 0.51 4.46 20.80
CA SER A 60 1.11 5.70 21.29
C SER A 60 1.24 5.65 22.80
N VAL A 61 2.35 6.11 23.35
CA VAL A 61 2.58 6.25 24.78
C VAL A 61 2.96 7.70 25.06
N ILE A 62 2.28 8.30 26.04
CA ILE A 62 2.56 9.66 26.49
C ILE A 62 3.06 9.56 27.91
N VAL A 63 4.29 10.00 28.15
CA VAL A 63 4.90 10.04 29.48
C VAL A 63 4.87 11.48 29.98
N GLU A 64 4.17 11.69 31.09
CA GLU A 64 3.90 13.02 31.67
C GLU A 64 5.07 13.53 32.52
N THR A 65 5.90 12.62 33.02
CA THR A 65 7.08 12.93 33.82
C THR A 65 8.32 13.14 32.96
N SER A 66 9.33 13.83 33.51
CA SER A 66 10.66 13.93 32.89
C SER A 66 11.41 12.60 32.88
N GLU A 67 10.94 11.59 33.61
CA GLU A 67 11.51 10.25 33.54
C GLU A 67 11.00 9.53 32.29
N ASP A 68 11.91 9.17 31.38
CA ASP A 68 11.66 8.35 30.19
C ASP A 68 11.30 6.91 30.59
N CYS A 69 10.14 6.64 31.17
CA CYS A 69 9.78 5.25 31.45
C CYS A 69 8.27 4.98 31.31
N TYR A 70 7.95 3.77 30.85
CA TYR A 70 6.58 3.22 30.83
C TYR A 70 6.64 1.68 30.96
N ASP A 71 5.50 0.99 31.01
CA ASP A 71 5.44 -0.48 31.15
C ASP A 71 4.53 -1.11 30.10
N LEU A 72 5.11 -1.97 29.26
CA LEU A 72 4.43 -2.67 28.19
C LEU A 72 4.13 -4.13 28.50
N LYS A 73 4.44 -4.65 29.70
CA LYS A 73 4.30 -6.09 29.99
C LYS A 73 2.94 -6.68 29.62
N GLU A 74 1.86 -5.96 29.93
CA GLU A 74 0.50 -6.43 29.59
C GLU A 74 0.20 -6.32 28.08
N PHE A 75 0.78 -5.35 27.38
CA PHE A 75 0.61 -5.20 25.93
C PHE A 75 1.42 -6.25 25.17
N ASN A 76 2.65 -6.52 25.60
CA ASN A 76 3.51 -7.53 24.99
C ASN A 76 2.90 -8.94 25.09
N LYS A 77 2.16 -9.25 26.18
CA LYS A 77 1.41 -10.51 26.28
C LYS A 77 0.36 -10.66 25.18
N ILE A 78 -0.19 -9.55 24.66
CA ILE A 78 -1.27 -9.54 23.67
C ILE A 78 -0.69 -9.46 22.25
N TYR A 79 0.26 -8.56 22.02
CA TYR A 79 0.75 -8.19 20.68
C TYR A 79 2.14 -8.76 20.36
N GLY A 80 2.78 -9.45 21.32
CA GLY A 80 4.11 -10.02 21.19
C GLY A 80 5.23 -9.06 21.56
N ASP A 81 6.46 -9.59 21.58
CA ASP A 81 7.68 -8.85 21.94
C ASP A 81 8.41 -8.27 20.71
N ASN A 82 7.92 -8.55 19.50
CA ASN A 82 8.50 -8.00 18.26
C ASN A 82 7.93 -6.61 18.01
N PHE A 83 8.59 -5.60 18.55
CA PHE A 83 8.24 -4.21 18.34
C PHE A 83 9.47 -3.33 18.14
N ILE A 84 9.23 -2.08 17.73
CA ILE A 84 10.21 -1.01 17.77
C ILE A 84 9.61 0.23 18.41
N GLU A 85 10.44 0.94 19.18
CA GLU A 85 10.09 2.20 19.81
C GLU A 85 10.66 3.36 19.00
N ILE A 86 9.82 4.35 18.70
CA ILE A 86 10.22 5.63 18.13
C ILE A 86 9.87 6.74 19.11
N LYS A 87 10.90 7.36 19.68
CA LYS A 87 10.75 8.57 20.50
C LYS A 87 10.47 9.77 19.59
N GLU A 88 9.34 10.43 19.78
CA GLU A 88 9.06 11.69 19.11
C GLU A 88 9.91 12.81 19.71
N ILE A 89 10.42 13.72 18.89
CA ILE A 89 11.21 14.86 19.34
C ILE A 89 10.36 15.68 20.32
N SER A 90 10.81 15.73 21.58
CA SER A 90 10.13 16.49 22.61
C SER A 90 10.59 17.95 22.55
N ASN A 91 9.62 18.87 22.60
CA ASN A 91 9.91 20.26 22.90
C ASN A 91 10.05 20.41 24.42
N PRO A 92 10.95 21.30 24.90
CA PRO A 92 11.05 21.61 26.32
C PRO A 92 9.67 21.97 26.90
N GLY A 93 9.30 21.34 28.01
CA GLY A 93 8.02 21.57 28.70
C GLY A 93 6.81 20.83 28.12
N LYS A 94 6.98 19.96 27.13
CA LYS A 94 5.92 19.04 26.66
C LYS A 94 6.15 17.61 27.16
N PRO A 95 5.07 16.83 27.38
CA PRO A 95 5.19 15.42 27.71
C PRO A 95 5.89 14.67 26.57
N LEU A 96 6.65 13.65 26.95
CA LEU A 96 7.38 12.80 26.02
C LEU A 96 6.39 11.87 25.32
N ARG A 97 6.55 11.70 24.01
CA ARG A 97 5.70 10.81 23.22
C ARG A 97 6.55 9.74 22.57
N TYR A 98 6.06 8.51 22.69
CA TYR A 98 6.63 7.35 22.04
C TYR A 98 5.57 6.75 21.13
N THR A 99 6.00 6.33 19.95
CA THR A 99 5.22 5.47 19.07
C THR A 99 5.87 4.10 19.06
N ILE A 100 5.10 3.08 19.43
CA ILE A 100 5.54 1.70 19.41
C ILE A 100 4.88 1.01 18.23
N TYR A 101 5.69 0.45 17.33
CA TYR A 101 5.21 -0.36 16.23
C TYR A 101 5.42 -1.84 16.54
N TYR A 102 4.36 -2.64 16.47
CA TYR A 102 4.41 -4.10 16.62
C TYR A 102 4.35 -4.75 15.25
N GLY A 103 5.18 -5.77 15.02
CA GLY A 103 5.26 -6.45 13.73
C GLY A 103 6.26 -7.60 13.75
N ASN A 104 5.96 -8.68 13.04
CA ASN A 104 6.77 -9.91 13.09
C ASN A 104 8.19 -9.75 12.53
N PHE A 105 8.42 -8.72 11.71
CA PHE A 105 9.71 -8.43 11.10
C PHE A 105 10.64 -7.57 11.96
N PHE A 106 10.18 -7.04 13.10
CA PHE A 106 11.05 -6.29 14.01
C PHE A 106 11.94 -7.24 14.81
N ASN A 107 13.19 -6.82 15.03
CA ASN A 107 14.11 -7.56 15.87
C ASN A 107 13.98 -7.09 17.33
N PRO A 108 13.49 -7.94 18.26
CA PRO A 108 13.33 -7.57 19.66
C PRO A 108 14.67 -7.19 20.34
N GLY A 109 15.80 -7.69 19.82
CA GLY A 109 17.13 -7.39 20.34
C GLY A 109 17.66 -5.98 19.99
N MET A 110 16.96 -5.23 19.12
CA MET A 110 17.37 -3.87 18.73
C MET A 110 16.71 -2.77 19.58
N VAL A 111 15.79 -3.12 20.48
CA VAL A 111 15.06 -2.13 21.27
C VAL A 111 15.62 -2.03 22.68
N GLY A 112 16.10 -0.84 23.05
CA GLY A 112 16.36 -0.49 24.44
C GLY A 112 15.05 -0.23 25.16
N VAL A 113 14.36 -1.27 25.63
CA VAL A 113 13.08 -1.11 26.34
C VAL A 113 13.32 -0.47 27.71
N ILE A 114 12.90 0.78 27.89
CA ILE A 114 12.97 1.43 29.21
C ILE A 114 11.73 1.04 30.03
N SER A 115 11.82 -0.06 30.78
CA SER A 115 10.72 -0.54 31.64
C SER A 115 10.71 0.15 33.02
N CYS A 116 9.58 0.75 33.41
CA CYS A 116 9.38 1.22 34.80
C CYS A 116 9.01 0.09 35.79
N SER A 117 9.09 -1.21 35.46
CA SER A 117 8.48 -2.30 36.27
C SER A 117 8.60 -2.16 37.80
N GLY A 118 9.73 -1.66 38.30
CA GLY A 118 10.01 -1.45 39.72
C GLY A 118 9.94 -0.02 40.26
N LYS A 119 9.53 0.98 39.46
CA LYS A 119 9.42 2.38 39.91
C LYS A 119 8.00 2.69 40.41
N LEU A 120 7.91 3.29 41.59
CA LEU A 120 6.69 3.88 42.15
C LEU A 120 6.41 5.22 41.47
N GLY A 121 5.15 5.51 41.12
CA GLY A 121 4.76 6.80 40.52
C GLY A 121 4.89 6.88 39.00
N LYS A 122 4.46 5.85 38.27
CA LYS A 122 4.41 5.87 36.80
C LYS A 122 3.31 6.84 36.34
N ALA A 123 3.69 7.95 35.70
CA ALA A 123 2.74 8.86 35.07
C ALA A 123 2.87 8.75 33.54
N TYR A 124 2.21 7.74 32.98
CA TYR A 124 2.06 7.61 31.55
C TYR A 124 0.62 7.26 31.19
N SER A 125 0.21 7.67 29.99
CA SER A 125 -1.05 7.28 29.38
C SER A 125 -0.77 6.52 28.08
N LEU A 126 -1.57 5.50 27.84
CA LEU A 126 -1.55 4.73 26.61
C LEU A 126 -2.63 5.27 25.69
N GLY A 127 -2.23 5.59 24.46
CA GLY A 127 -3.14 5.92 23.38
C GLY A 127 -3.84 4.68 22.81
N ALA A 128 -4.66 4.91 21.78
CA ALA A 128 -5.32 3.83 21.08
C ALA A 128 -4.31 2.95 20.33
N TYR A 129 -4.51 1.63 20.41
CA TYR A 129 -3.85 0.68 19.52
C TYR A 129 -4.58 0.68 18.17
N THR A 130 -3.82 0.75 17.07
CA THR A 130 -4.35 0.64 15.71
C THR A 130 -3.51 -0.35 14.93
N GLN A 131 -4.12 -1.10 14.03
CA GLN A 131 -3.42 -2.04 13.18
C GLN A 131 -3.73 -1.73 11.72
N LYS A 132 -2.69 -1.74 10.88
CA LYS A 132 -2.81 -1.51 9.44
C LYS A 132 -1.85 -2.41 8.68
N GLU A 133 -2.21 -2.76 7.46
CA GLU A 133 -1.29 -3.40 6.52
C GLU A 133 -0.25 -2.37 6.07
N VAL A 134 1.02 -2.73 6.14
CA VAL A 134 2.14 -1.88 5.72
C VAL A 134 3.10 -2.72 4.89
N ILE A 135 3.58 -2.15 3.78
CA ILE A 135 4.59 -2.82 2.95
C ILE A 135 5.93 -2.81 3.69
N VAL A 136 6.55 -3.98 3.81
CA VAL A 136 7.80 -4.14 4.55
C VAL A 136 8.96 -4.10 3.57
N ARG A 137 9.94 -3.20 3.80
CA ARG A 137 11.11 -3.02 2.93
C ARG A 137 11.85 -4.33 2.67
N LYS A 138 12.02 -5.14 3.73
CA LYS A 138 12.65 -6.46 3.67
C LYS A 138 11.95 -7.41 2.68
N LYS A 139 10.61 -7.38 2.61
CA LYS A 139 9.86 -8.21 1.67
C LYS A 139 10.06 -7.80 0.22
N ILE A 140 10.27 -6.50 -0.04
CA ILE A 140 10.60 -6.03 -1.40
C ILE A 140 12.00 -6.52 -1.78
N THR A 141 12.98 -6.44 -0.87
CA THR A 141 14.33 -6.95 -1.14
C THR A 141 14.35 -8.46 -1.30
N ASP A 142 13.54 -9.19 -0.53
CA ASP A 142 13.40 -10.65 -0.66
C ASP A 142 12.74 -11.03 -1.99
N LEU A 143 11.70 -10.28 -2.42
CA LEU A 143 11.08 -10.45 -3.73
C LEU A 143 12.08 -10.19 -4.86
N LYS A 144 12.87 -9.12 -4.76
CA LYS A 144 13.95 -8.80 -5.72
C LYS A 144 14.96 -9.95 -5.79
N ALA A 145 15.44 -10.44 -4.64
CA ALA A 145 16.40 -11.52 -4.59
C ALA A 145 15.84 -12.81 -5.23
N ALA A 146 14.58 -13.15 -4.95
CA ALA A 146 13.91 -14.28 -5.59
C ALA A 146 13.76 -14.10 -7.11
N TYR A 147 13.45 -12.88 -7.56
CA TYR A 147 13.32 -12.54 -8.97
C TYR A 147 14.63 -12.71 -9.75
N GLU A 148 15.74 -12.30 -9.13
CA GLU A 148 17.08 -12.39 -9.70
C GLU A 148 17.62 -13.82 -9.66
N ALA A 149 17.34 -14.57 -8.60
CA ALA A 149 17.80 -15.94 -8.42
C ALA A 149 17.08 -16.96 -9.34
N ASP A 150 15.74 -16.98 -9.32
CA ASP A 150 14.95 -17.91 -10.13
C ASP A 150 13.54 -17.36 -10.40
N TYR A 151 13.45 -16.57 -11.47
CA TYR A 151 12.20 -15.94 -11.89
C TYR A 151 11.12 -16.94 -12.31
N SER A 152 11.49 -18.05 -12.93
CA SER A 152 10.51 -19.06 -13.38
C SER A 152 9.82 -19.71 -12.18
N SER A 153 10.58 -20.08 -11.14
CA SER A 153 10.03 -20.60 -9.90
C SER A 153 9.21 -19.54 -9.15
N LEU A 154 9.67 -18.29 -9.13
CA LEU A 154 8.95 -17.19 -8.47
C LEU A 154 7.56 -16.95 -9.07
N ILE A 155 7.44 -16.94 -10.40
CA ILE A 155 6.14 -16.74 -11.07
C ILE A 155 5.17 -17.86 -10.73
N LEU A 156 5.63 -19.12 -10.73
CA LEU A 156 4.81 -20.28 -10.36
C LEU A 156 4.35 -20.22 -8.91
N ASP A 157 5.21 -19.77 -8.01
CA ASP A 157 4.91 -19.64 -6.58
C ASP A 157 3.93 -18.48 -6.29
N ILE A 158 4.07 -17.33 -6.96
CA ILE A 158 3.12 -16.21 -6.79
C ILE A 158 1.78 -16.51 -7.49
N GLY A 159 1.81 -17.22 -8.62
CA GLY A 159 0.63 -17.52 -9.43
C GLY A 159 0.09 -16.31 -10.21
N ILE A 160 0.98 -15.43 -10.68
CA ILE A 160 0.64 -14.27 -11.53
C ILE A 160 1.29 -14.39 -12.91
N GLY A 161 0.95 -13.52 -13.86
CA GLY A 161 1.62 -13.47 -15.16
C GLY A 161 3.09 -13.04 -15.06
N HIS A 162 3.77 -12.99 -16.21
CA HIS A 162 5.12 -12.43 -16.26
C HIS A 162 5.07 -10.96 -15.83
N PHE A 163 6.05 -10.55 -15.02
CA PHE A 163 6.14 -9.20 -14.50
C PHE A 163 7.58 -8.72 -14.33
N THR A 164 7.72 -7.40 -14.22
CA THR A 164 8.90 -6.71 -13.68
C THR A 164 8.41 -5.57 -12.81
N PHE A 165 9.24 -5.09 -11.90
CA PHE A 165 8.88 -3.98 -11.03
C PHE A 165 10.05 -3.04 -10.78
N SER A 166 9.71 -1.80 -10.53
CA SER A 166 10.66 -0.78 -10.11
C SER A 166 10.05 0.13 -9.06
N VAL A 167 10.92 0.68 -8.22
CA VAL A 167 10.56 1.58 -7.14
C VAL A 167 11.25 2.91 -7.38
N ARG A 168 10.47 3.99 -7.33
CA ARG A 168 10.97 5.35 -7.43
C ARG A 168 10.57 6.14 -6.19
N ASP A 169 11.37 7.11 -5.79
CA ASP A 169 10.91 8.14 -4.86
C ASP A 169 9.94 9.12 -5.54
N PHE A 170 9.37 10.04 -4.78
CA PHE A 170 8.48 11.07 -5.33
C PHE A 170 9.18 12.10 -6.20
N ASP A 171 10.51 12.21 -6.11
CA ASP A 171 11.33 13.03 -7.00
C ASP A 171 11.62 12.32 -8.34
N GLY A 172 11.19 11.05 -8.47
CA GLY A 172 11.35 10.23 -9.66
C GLY A 172 12.68 9.49 -9.74
N ASN A 173 13.52 9.56 -8.70
CA ASN A 173 14.79 8.84 -8.66
C ASN A 173 14.55 7.35 -8.47
N PHE A 174 15.31 6.55 -9.21
CA PHE A 174 15.22 5.10 -9.16
C PHE A 174 15.91 4.53 -7.91
N VAL A 175 15.18 3.71 -7.16
CA VAL A 175 15.66 3.07 -5.94
C VAL A 175 16.21 1.69 -6.29
N ASN A 176 17.50 1.64 -6.67
CA ASN A 176 18.18 0.44 -7.17
C ASN A 176 18.02 -0.78 -6.26
N GLU A 177 18.14 -0.58 -4.95
CA GLU A 177 18.06 -1.64 -3.94
C GLU A 177 16.68 -2.30 -3.86
N LEU A 178 15.62 -1.63 -4.34
CA LEU A 178 14.23 -2.09 -4.30
C LEU A 178 13.66 -2.40 -5.70
N SER A 179 14.49 -2.42 -6.74
CA SER A 179 14.06 -2.57 -8.12
C SER A 179 14.82 -3.68 -8.84
N VAL A 180 14.18 -4.31 -9.83
CA VAL A 180 14.79 -5.33 -10.71
C VAL A 180 15.10 -4.74 -12.10
N SER A 181 16.02 -5.36 -12.83
CA SER A 181 16.27 -4.97 -14.23
C SER A 181 15.14 -5.45 -15.15
N GLY A 182 14.82 -4.64 -16.16
CA GLY A 182 13.73 -4.90 -17.11
C GLY A 182 14.09 -5.89 -18.23
N ASP A 183 15.22 -6.58 -18.13
CA ASP A 183 15.85 -7.30 -19.25
C ASP A 183 15.10 -8.57 -19.67
N LYS A 184 14.06 -8.96 -18.93
CA LYS A 184 13.28 -10.19 -19.15
C LYS A 184 12.06 -10.00 -20.07
N ILE A 185 11.83 -8.80 -20.58
CA ILE A 185 10.72 -8.50 -21.50
C ILE A 185 11.16 -8.84 -22.93
N SER A 186 10.46 -9.77 -23.59
CA SER A 186 10.71 -10.09 -25.00
C SER A 186 10.26 -8.96 -25.93
N GLU A 187 11.03 -8.75 -27.00
CA GLU A 187 10.62 -7.89 -28.10
C GLU A 187 9.28 -8.40 -28.68
N ASN A 188 8.33 -7.50 -28.91
CA ASN A 188 6.97 -7.75 -29.43
C ASN A 188 5.92 -8.28 -28.45
N THR A 189 6.14 -8.21 -27.12
CA THR A 189 5.07 -8.51 -26.17
C THR A 189 4.28 -7.25 -25.78
N GLU A 190 2.96 -7.37 -25.68
CA GLU A 190 2.11 -6.32 -25.12
C GLU A 190 2.41 -6.17 -23.62
N VAL A 191 2.95 -5.02 -23.22
CA VAL A 191 3.32 -4.72 -21.84
C VAL A 191 2.32 -3.73 -21.25
N PHE A 192 1.75 -4.13 -20.12
CA PHE A 192 0.93 -3.25 -19.29
C PHE A 192 1.77 -2.69 -18.17
N SER A 193 1.55 -1.43 -17.81
CA SER A 193 2.29 -0.75 -16.74
C SER A 193 1.34 -0.01 -15.82
N ARG A 194 1.60 -0.05 -14.52
CA ARG A 194 0.82 0.66 -13.49
C ARG A 194 1.76 1.25 -12.45
N ASP A 195 1.56 2.52 -12.14
CA ASP A 195 2.19 3.21 -11.01
C ASP A 195 1.28 3.17 -9.80
N ILE A 196 1.81 2.74 -8.66
CA ILE A 196 1.07 2.58 -7.41
C ILE A 196 1.83 3.33 -6.30
N PRO A 197 1.26 4.39 -5.70
CA PRO A 197 1.88 5.01 -4.53
C PRO A 197 1.82 4.03 -3.36
N ILE A 198 2.97 3.80 -2.72
CA ILE A 198 3.10 2.87 -1.59
C ILE A 198 3.87 3.52 -0.44
N SER A 199 3.51 3.14 0.78
CA SER A 199 4.27 3.49 1.98
C SER A 199 4.97 2.23 2.51
N VAL A 200 6.29 2.31 2.61
CA VAL A 200 7.19 1.20 2.94
C VAL A 200 7.84 1.46 4.29
N MET A 201 7.74 0.50 5.20
CA MET A 201 8.39 0.53 6.52
C MET A 201 9.68 -0.28 6.50
N ASP A 202 10.75 0.28 7.05
CA ASP A 202 11.99 -0.47 7.31
C ASP A 202 11.98 -1.18 8.67
N ASP A 203 13.04 -1.92 8.97
CA ASP A 203 13.23 -2.62 10.26
C ASP A 203 13.47 -1.67 11.44
N LYS A 204 13.65 -0.37 11.17
CA LYS A 204 13.79 0.71 12.16
C LYS A 204 12.47 1.44 12.39
N GLY A 205 11.37 1.01 11.77
CA GLY A 205 10.07 1.66 11.88
C GLY A 205 9.97 2.99 11.14
N VAL A 206 10.97 3.33 10.31
CA VAL A 206 10.95 4.52 9.46
C VAL A 206 10.07 4.23 8.25
N MET A 207 9.14 5.15 7.98
CA MET A 207 8.26 5.11 6.83
C MET A 207 8.88 5.89 5.68
N TYR A 208 8.89 5.29 4.50
CA TYR A 208 9.27 5.90 3.24
C TYR A 208 8.10 5.81 2.27
N ASP A 209 7.85 6.87 1.53
CA ASP A 209 6.83 6.86 0.49
C ASP A 209 7.49 6.77 -0.89
N TYR A 210 6.97 5.86 -1.71
CA TYR A 210 7.52 5.54 -3.04
C TYR A 210 6.41 5.36 -4.07
N ILE A 211 6.80 5.36 -5.34
CA ILE A 211 6.00 4.92 -6.47
C ILE A 211 6.49 3.53 -6.89
N PHE A 212 5.65 2.53 -6.69
CA PHE A 212 5.86 1.16 -7.15
C PHE A 212 5.29 1.02 -8.57
N ASN A 213 6.18 0.95 -9.55
CA ASN A 213 5.82 0.66 -10.93
C ASN A 213 5.87 -0.85 -11.16
N ILE A 214 4.74 -1.45 -11.50
CA ILE A 214 4.67 -2.84 -11.95
C ILE A 214 4.38 -2.88 -13.44
N ARG A 215 5.12 -3.72 -14.17
CA ARG A 215 4.85 -4.00 -15.58
C ARG A 215 4.58 -5.48 -15.75
N MET A 216 3.56 -5.83 -16.53
CA MET A 216 3.12 -7.20 -16.72
C MET A 216 2.89 -7.51 -18.20
N TRP A 217 3.13 -8.77 -18.59
CA TRP A 217 2.95 -9.24 -19.96
C TRP A 217 2.55 -10.73 -19.99
N LYS A 218 2.06 -11.18 -21.15
CA LYS A 218 1.62 -12.56 -21.40
C LYS A 218 2.24 -13.10 -22.68
#